data_AF-A0A3G0ZI60-F1
#
_entry.id   AF-A0A3G0ZI60-F1
#
_cell.length_a   1.000
_cell.length_b   1.000
_cell.length_c   1.000
_cell.angle_alpha   90.00
_cell.angle_beta   90.00
_cell.angle_gamma   90.00
#
_symmetry.space_group_name_H-M   'P 1'
#
loop_
_entity.id
_entity.type
_entity.pdbx_description
1 polymer ?
#
loop_
_entity_poly.entity_id
_entity_poly.type
_entity_poly.pdbx_seq_one_letter_code
_entity_poly.pdbx_strand_id
1 'polypeptide(L)' 'MAKPIPRVGSRKNGRSGSRKNARRIPKGVIHVQASFNNTIVTVTDVRGRVISWSSAGTCG' A
#
# COMPACT_ATOMS: atom_id res chain seq x y z
N MET A 1 33.32 22.31 23.09
CA MET A 1 33.48 21.50 21.86
C MET A 1 33.24 20.07 22.28
N ALA A 2 32.17 19.34 21.95
CA ALA A 2 31.21 19.36 20.85
C ALA A 2 29.76 19.16 21.38
N LYS A 3 28.76 19.66 20.65
CA LYS A 3 27.33 19.44 20.94
C LYS A 3 26.90 18.07 20.39
N PRO A 4 26.14 17.23 21.13
CA PRO A 4 25.63 15.97 20.60
C PRO A 4 24.58 16.21 19.50
N ILE A 5 24.70 15.47 18.40
CA ILE A 5 23.83 15.53 17.23
C ILE A 5 22.46 14.92 17.58
N PRO A 6 21.33 15.63 17.39
CA PRO A 6 20.02 15.05 17.67
C PRO A 6 19.69 13.96 16.66
N ARG A 7 19.51 12.71 17.13
CA ARG A 7 18.98 11.60 16.32
C ARG A 7 17.47 11.76 16.14
N VAL A 8 17.05 12.73 15.32
CA VAL A 8 15.67 12.84 14.85
C VAL A 8 15.51 11.95 13.63
N GLY A 9 14.80 10.84 13.78
CA GLY A 9 14.58 9.96 12.64
C GLY A 9 13.68 8.75 12.84
N SER A 10 12.79 8.71 13.84
CA SER A 10 11.64 7.81 13.74
C SER A 10 10.65 8.42 12.75
N ARG A 11 10.87 8.19 11.45
CA ARG A 11 9.78 8.32 10.48
C ARG A 11 8.77 7.24 10.86
N LYS A 12 7.85 7.57 11.76
CA LYS A 12 6.55 6.94 11.82
C LYS A 12 5.94 7.15 10.44
N ASN A 13 6.16 6.20 9.53
CA ASN A 13 5.37 6.07 8.32
C ASN A 13 4.00 5.49 8.71
N GLY A 14 3.36 6.12 9.70
CA GLY A 14 1.94 6.04 9.86
C GLY A 14 1.39 6.78 8.66
N ARG A 15 1.22 6.08 7.54
CA ARG A 15 0.33 6.50 6.48
C ARG A 15 -1.09 6.48 7.05
N SER A 16 -1.39 7.39 7.98
CA SER A 16 -2.71 7.98 8.07
C SER A 16 -2.85 8.88 6.84
N GLY A 17 -2.83 8.26 5.64
CA GLY A 17 -3.54 8.84 4.54
C GLY A 17 -4.93 9.05 5.08
N SER A 18 -5.41 10.30 5.04
CA SER A 18 -6.81 10.67 5.21
C SER A 18 -7.67 9.47 4.85
N ARG A 19 -8.60 9.04 5.72
CA ARG A 19 -9.63 8.05 5.39
C ARG A 19 -10.37 8.61 4.16
N LYS A 20 -9.78 8.44 2.97
CA LYS A 20 -10.38 8.73 1.68
C LYS A 20 -11.62 7.88 1.74
N ASN A 21 -12.77 8.54 1.79
CA ASN A 21 -14.09 7.91 1.85
C ASN A 21 -14.01 6.62 1.04
N ALA A 22 -13.96 5.49 1.74
CA ALA A 22 -13.68 4.23 1.10
C ALA A 22 -14.83 4.01 0.14
N ARG A 23 -14.57 4.12 -1.16
CA ARG A 23 -15.60 3.96 -2.18
C ARG A 23 -16.15 2.55 -2.00
N ARG A 24 -17.38 2.45 -1.46
CA ARG A 24 -18.00 1.16 -1.15
C ARG A 24 -18.40 0.52 -2.47
N ILE A 25 -17.64 -0.50 -2.87
CA ILE A 25 -17.86 -1.23 -4.12
C ILE A 25 -18.35 -2.62 -3.72
N PRO A 26 -19.61 -2.99 -4.02
CA PRO A 26 -20.19 -4.24 -3.54
C PRO A 26 -19.67 -5.48 -4.28
N LYS A 27 -19.17 -5.31 -5.51
CA LYS A 27 -18.62 -6.37 -6.37
C LYS A 27 -17.43 -5.83 -7.13
N GLY A 28 -16.37 -6.62 -7.24
CA GLY A 28 -15.14 -6.27 -7.94
C GLY A 28 -14.40 -7.52 -8.39
N VAL A 29 -13.27 -7.31 -9.06
CA VAL A 29 -12.39 -8.38 -9.56
C VAL A 29 -11.05 -8.28 -8.83
N ILE A 30 -10.50 -9.42 -8.44
CA ILE A 30 -9.17 -9.50 -7.86
C ILE A 30 -8.25 -10.11 -8.91
N HIS A 31 -7.23 -9.37 -9.31
CA HIS A 31 -6.19 -9.84 -10.20
C HIS A 31 -4.97 -10.24 -9.37
N VAL A 32 -4.56 -11.50 -9.48
CA VAL A 32 -3.36 -12.02 -8.84
C VAL A 32 -2.35 -12.35 -9.92
N GLN A 33 -1.28 -11.55 -10.00
CA GLN A 33 -0.14 -11.84 -10.85
C GLN A 33 0.91 -12.57 -10.01
N ALA A 34 0.95 -13.88 -10.15
CA ALA A 34 1.96 -14.73 -9.51
C ALA A 34 3.11 -14.96 -10.51
N SER A 35 4.27 -14.43 -10.17
CA SER A 35 5.55 -14.71 -10.84
C SER A 35 6.51 -15.34 -9.85
N PHE A 36 7.60 -15.95 -10.32
CA PHE A 36 8.58 -16.62 -9.45
C PHE A 36 9.15 -15.72 -8.35
N ASN A 37 9.27 -14.42 -8.61
CA ASN A 37 9.94 -13.48 -7.70
C ASN A 37 8.98 -12.55 -6.97
N ASN A 38 7.72 -12.47 -7.40
CA ASN A 38 6.75 -11.59 -6.78
C ASN A 38 5.32 -12.04 -7.07
N THR A 39 4.45 -11.86 -6.07
CA THR A 39 3.00 -11.96 -6.21
C THR A 39 2.40 -10.57 -6.01
N ILE A 40 1.76 -10.05 -7.05
CA ILE A 40 1.08 -8.76 -7.01
C ILE A 40 -0.43 -9.01 -6.98
N VAL A 41 -1.11 -8.43 -5.99
CA VAL A 41 -2.55 -8.50 -5.83
C VAL A 41 -3.14 -7.12 -6.10
N THR A 42 -3.99 -7.03 -7.11
CA THR A 42 -4.65 -5.79 -7.51
C THR A 42 -6.16 -5.96 -7.40
N VAL A 43 -6.81 -5.06 -6.66
CA VAL A 43 -8.27 -5.06 -6.49
C VAL A 43 -8.87 -4.00 -7.41
N THR A 44 -9.78 -4.42 -8.28
CA THR A 44 -10.42 -3.58 -9.29
C THR A 44 -11.95 -3.59 -9.17
N ASP A 45 -12.57 -2.51 -9.64
CA ASP A 45 -14.01 -2.45 -9.93
C ASP A 45 -14.31 -3.30 -11.18
N VAL A 46 -15.56 -3.69 -11.41
CA VAL A 46 -15.98 -4.49 -12.59
C VAL A 46 -15.62 -3.80 -13.91
N ARG A 47 -15.49 -2.46 -13.89
CA ARG A 47 -15.05 -1.63 -15.03
C ARG A 47 -13.52 -1.60 -15.22
N GLY A 48 -12.75 -2.37 -14.46
CA GLY A 48 -11.29 -2.41 -14.54
C GLY A 48 -10.57 -1.24 -13.84
N ARG A 49 -11.28 -0.42 -13.06
CA ARG A 49 -10.63 0.67 -12.29
C ARG A 49 -9.96 0.13 -11.03
N VAL A 50 -8.67 0.39 -10.87
CA VAL A 50 -7.89 -0.02 -9.69
C VAL A 50 -8.33 0.77 -8.46
N ILE A 51 -8.63 0.04 -7.39
CA ILE A 51 -9.01 0.59 -6.09
C ILE A 51 -7.78 0.61 -5.18
N SER A 52 -7.09 -0.52 -5.11
CA SER A 52 -5.87 -0.71 -4.34
C SER A 52 -5.05 -1.85 -4.91
N TRP A 53 -3.78 -1.87 -4.57
CA TRP A 53 -2.88 -2.96 -4.90
C TRP A 53 -1.86 -3.14 -3.78
N SER A 54 -1.33 -4.35 -3.69
CA SER A 54 -0.23 -4.70 -2.80
C SER A 54 0.58 -5.81 -3.46
N SER A 55 1.81 -6.01 -3.01
CA SER A 55 2.65 -7.11 -3.47
C SER A 55 3.42 -7.76 -2.33
N ALA A 56 3.93 -8.97 -2.55
CA ALA A 56 4.76 -9.69 -1.59
C ALA A 56 5.99 -8.85 -1.16
N GLY A 57 6.54 -8.04 -2.06
CA GLY A 57 7.64 -7.12 -1.72
C GLY A 57 7.23 -5.85 -0.95
N THR A 58 5.93 -5.53 -0.87
CA THR A 58 5.42 -4.35 -0.14
C THR A 58 5.01 -4.67 1.30
N CYS A 59 4.79 -5.95 1.62
CA CYS A 59 4.44 -6.40 2.97
C CYS A 59 5.64 -6.83 3.82
N GLY A 60 6.85 -6.88 3.25
CA GLY A 60 8.10 -7.21 3.92
C GLY A 60 8.87 -5.99 4.41
#